data_AF-A0A7Y2VQD0-F1
#
_entry.id   AF-A0A7Y2VQD0-F1
#
_cell.length_a   1.000
_cell.length_b   1.000
_cell.length_c   1.000
_cell.angle_alpha   90.00
_cell.angle_beta   90.00
_cell.angle_gamma   90.00
#
_symmetry.space_group_name_H-M   'P 1'
#
loop_
_entity.id
_entity.type
_entity.pdbx_description
1 polymer ?
#
loop_
_entity_poly.entity_id
_entity_poly.type
_entity_poly.pdbx_seq_one_letter_code
_entity_poly.pdbx_strand_id
1 'polypeptide(L)'
;MGADVFGKAILDYQLGEKDGEIFTISSLGDEDSIPVSHLFRRYETMPDLEKTALSLCSGRVLDIGCGAGSHSLYLSSRGLDVTSIDISPGAIQACRSRGLTDA
;
A
#
# COMPACT_ATOMS: atom_id res chain seq x y z
N MET A 1 6.35 -16.87 12.14
CA MET A 1 6.22 -15.61 11.37
C MET A 1 7.14 -15.72 10.18
N GLY A 2 6.59 -15.58 8.97
CA GLY A 2 7.39 -15.53 7.74
C GLY A 2 8.15 -14.21 7.62
N ALA A 3 9.06 -14.12 6.65
CA ALA A 3 9.76 -12.87 6.35
C ALA A 3 8.77 -11.79 5.87
N ASP A 4 8.94 -10.55 6.34
CA ASP A 4 8.19 -9.37 5.89
C ASP A 4 8.71 -8.87 4.53
N VAL A 5 8.50 -9.68 3.49
CA VAL A 5 9.01 -9.40 2.13
C VAL A 5 8.41 -8.12 1.57
N PHE A 6 7.08 -7.96 1.68
CA PHE A 6 6.39 -6.76 1.21
C PHE A 6 6.81 -5.52 1.98
N GLY A 7 6.85 -5.57 3.31
CA GLY A 7 7.23 -4.41 4.12
C GLY A 7 8.64 -3.94 3.86
N LYS A 8 9.58 -4.88 3.74
CA LYS A 8 10.96 -4.55 3.36
C LYS A 8 11.00 -3.87 1.99
N ALA A 9 10.38 -4.46 0.98
CA ALA A 9 10.38 -3.92 -0.38
C ALA A 9 9.75 -2.51 -0.44
N ILE A 10 8.61 -2.32 0.23
CA ILE A 10 7.93 -1.03 0.34
C ILE A 10 8.83 0.00 1.03
N LEU A 11 9.46 -0.36 2.15
CA LEU A 11 10.33 0.55 2.90
C LEU A 11 11.59 0.93 2.11
N ASP A 12 12.26 -0.04 1.49
CA ASP A 12 13.45 0.20 0.65
C ASP A 12 13.09 1.15 -0.51
N TYR A 13 11.95 0.94 -1.17
CA TYR A 13 11.47 1.83 -2.23
C TYR A 13 11.17 3.24 -1.72
N GLN A 14 10.56 3.36 -0.55
CA GLN A 14 10.30 4.65 0.08
C GLN A 14 11.61 5.39 0.42
N LEU A 15 12.66 4.67 0.80
CA LEU A 15 13.97 5.22 1.16
C LEU A 15 14.88 5.54 -0.03
N GLY A 16 14.52 5.12 -1.24
CA GLY A 16 15.21 5.54 -2.47
C GLY A 16 15.51 4.42 -3.47
N GLU A 17 15.36 3.16 -3.09
CA GLU A 17 15.68 2.02 -3.96
C GLU A 17 14.55 1.74 -4.95
N LYS A 18 14.65 2.27 -6.17
CA LYS A 18 13.50 2.32 -7.10
C LYS A 18 13.30 1.09 -7.99
N ASP A 19 14.29 0.20 -8.08
CA ASP A 19 14.30 -0.90 -9.05
C ASP A 19 13.88 -2.26 -8.44
N GLY A 20 13.10 -2.23 -7.35
CA GLY A 20 12.65 -3.45 -6.68
C GLY A 20 11.52 -4.20 -7.42
N GLU A 21 11.60 -5.52 -7.42
CA GLU A 21 10.54 -6.44 -7.84
C GLU A 21 10.24 -7.48 -6.75
N ILE A 22 8.98 -7.85 -6.62
CA ILE A 22 8.51 -8.93 -5.74
C ILE A 22 8.11 -10.11 -6.62
N PHE A 23 8.75 -11.25 -6.43
CA PHE A 23 8.40 -12.51 -7.10
C PHE A 23 7.46 -13.32 -6.24
N THR A 24 6.38 -13.81 -6.83
CA THR A 24 5.42 -14.72 -6.19
C THR A 24 5.44 -16.06 -6.90
N ILE A 25 5.50 -17.13 -6.11
CA ILE A 25 5.55 -18.51 -6.61
C ILE A 25 4.40 -19.26 -5.97
N SER A 26 3.54 -19.84 -6.79
CA SER A 26 2.41 -20.66 -6.34
C SER A 26 2.65 -22.13 -6.62
N SER A 27 2.23 -22.99 -5.70
CA SER A 27 2.18 -24.45 -5.93
C SER A 27 1.24 -24.86 -7.07
N LEU A 28 0.38 -23.93 -7.54
CA LEU A 28 -0.48 -24.11 -8.70
C LEU A 28 0.23 -23.87 -10.04
N GLY A 29 1.52 -23.50 -10.01
CA GLY A 29 2.39 -23.41 -11.20
C GLY A 29 2.58 -22.00 -11.75
N ASP A 30 1.91 -21.00 -11.18
CA ASP A 30 2.04 -19.61 -11.60
C ASP A 30 3.20 -18.93 -10.89
N GLU A 31 4.12 -18.39 -11.68
CA GLU A 31 5.14 -17.42 -11.26
C GLU A 31 4.71 -16.05 -11.78
N ASP A 32 4.69 -15.07 -10.89
CA ASP A 32 4.33 -13.69 -11.24
C ASP A 32 5.30 -12.72 -10.58
N SER A 33 5.53 -11.56 -11.21
CA SER A 33 6.37 -10.49 -10.68
C SER A 33 5.59 -9.18 -10.56
N ILE A 34 5.76 -8.52 -9.42
CA ILE A 34 5.13 -7.24 -9.12
C ILE A 34 6.24 -6.20 -8.95
N PRO A 35 6.36 -5.22 -9.86
CA PRO A 35 7.24 -4.07 -9.64
C PRO A 35 6.81 -3.34 -8.37
N VAL A 36 7.75 -3.05 -7.47
CA VAL A 36 7.44 -2.41 -6.18
C VAL A 36 6.81 -1.03 -6.39
N SER A 37 7.18 -0.33 -7.47
CA SER A 37 6.57 0.94 -7.88
C SER A 37 5.05 0.86 -8.05
N HIS A 38 4.49 -0.30 -8.42
CA HIS A 38 3.05 -0.51 -8.54
C HIS A 38 2.32 -0.39 -7.19
N LEU A 39 2.97 -0.73 -6.08
CA LEU A 39 2.41 -0.58 -4.73
C LEU A 39 2.25 0.90 -4.33
N PHE A 40 2.99 1.79 -5.00
CA PHE A 40 2.98 3.25 -4.81
C PHE A 40 2.11 3.98 -5.84
N ARG A 41 1.26 3.27 -6.60
CA ARG A 41 0.38 3.86 -7.61
C ARG A 41 -0.46 5.00 -7.04
N ARG A 42 -0.67 6.04 -7.85
CA ARG A 42 -1.54 7.17 -7.51
C ARG A 42 -2.99 6.87 -7.93
N TYR A 43 -3.93 7.63 -7.38
CA TYR A 43 -5.36 7.48 -7.67
C TYR A 43 -5.66 7.43 -9.18
N GLU A 44 -4.97 8.22 -9.99
CA GLU A 44 -5.19 8.29 -11.44
C GLU A 44 -4.93 6.95 -12.15
N THR A 45 -3.99 6.17 -11.63
CA THR A 45 -3.55 4.88 -12.21
C THR A 45 -4.13 3.67 -11.46
N MET A 46 -5.02 3.88 -10.49
CA MET A 46 -5.72 2.79 -9.83
C MET A 46 -6.78 2.17 -10.77
N PRO A 47 -7.06 0.85 -10.65
CA PRO A 47 -8.19 0.21 -11.31
C PRO A 47 -9.53 0.88 -10.98
N ASP A 48 -10.50 0.79 -11.89
CA ASP A 48 -11.81 1.45 -11.74
C ASP A 48 -12.59 0.98 -10.52
N LEU A 49 -12.41 -0.27 -10.11
CA LEU A 49 -13.01 -0.81 -8.89
C LEU A 49 -12.50 -0.08 -7.64
N GLU A 50 -11.19 0.15 -7.54
CA GLU A 50 -10.59 0.89 -6.44
C GLU A 50 -11.07 2.35 -6.44
N LYS A 51 -11.05 3.00 -7.61
CA LYS A 51 -11.54 4.39 -7.74
C LYS A 51 -13.00 4.52 -7.29
N THR A 52 -13.85 3.56 -7.70
CA THR A 52 -15.25 3.50 -7.31
C THR A 52 -15.38 3.36 -5.80
N ALA A 53 -14.66 2.40 -5.18
CA ALA A 53 -14.68 2.20 -3.74
C ALA A 53 -14.24 3.47 -2.97
N LEU A 54 -13.13 4.08 -3.36
CA LEU A 54 -12.62 5.30 -2.74
C LEU A 54 -13.59 6.49 -2.90
N SER A 55 -14.32 6.57 -4.02
CA SER A 55 -15.32 7.62 -4.25
C SER A 55 -16.52 7.52 -3.29
N LEU A 56 -16.87 6.29 -2.89
CA LEU A 56 -17.99 5.98 -1.99
C LEU A 56 -17.63 6.10 -0.50
N CYS A 57 -16.34 6.16 -0.17
CA CYS A 57 -15.89 6.34 1.22
C CYS A 57 -16.38 7.67 1.80
N SER A 58 -16.87 7.64 3.03
CA SER A 58 -17.33 8.80 3.79
C SER A 58 -17.20 8.57 5.30
N GLY A 59 -17.13 9.65 6.08
CA GLY A 59 -16.98 9.57 7.54
C GLY A 59 -15.60 9.05 7.95
N ARG A 60 -15.59 8.12 8.91
CA ARG A 60 -14.38 7.44 9.39
C ARG A 60 -14.14 6.17 8.59
N VAL A 61 -12.93 6.00 8.07
CA VAL A 61 -12.55 4.90 7.18
C VAL A 61 -11.45 4.07 7.82
N LEU A 62 -11.55 2.74 7.69
CA LEU A 62 -10.50 1.81 8.04
C LEU A 62 -9.91 1.21 6.76
N ASP A 63 -8.63 1.45 6.49
CA ASP A 63 -7.88 0.85 5.38
C ASP A 63 -7.16 -0.41 5.88
N ILE A 64 -7.64 -1.59 5.45
CA ILE A 64 -7.18 -2.90 5.92
C ILE A 64 -6.16 -3.48 4.93
N GLY A 65 -4.95 -3.77 5.40
CA GLY A 65 -3.86 -4.20 4.53
C GLY A 65 -3.36 -3.02 3.68
N CYS A 66 -3.08 -1.89 4.34
CA CYS A 66 -2.85 -0.61 3.68
C CYS A 66 -1.57 -0.59 2.83
N GLY A 67 -0.64 -1.54 3.01
CA GLY A 67 0.59 -1.64 2.25
C GLY A 67 1.39 -0.34 2.26
N ALA A 68 1.65 0.25 1.10
CA ALA A 68 2.36 1.51 1.02
C ALA A 68 1.52 2.73 1.48
N GLY A 69 0.23 2.57 1.74
CA GLY A 69 -0.69 3.62 2.20
C GLY A 69 -1.32 4.45 1.08
N SER A 70 -1.30 3.95 -0.16
CA SER A 70 -1.73 4.72 -1.34
C SER A 70 -3.23 5.09 -1.31
N HIS A 71 -4.08 4.22 -0.75
CA HIS A 71 -5.51 4.50 -0.56
C HIS A 71 -5.74 5.52 0.57
N SER A 72 -5.18 5.27 1.75
CA SER A 72 -5.25 6.21 2.88
C SER A 72 -4.75 7.61 2.53
N LEU A 73 -3.62 7.75 1.83
CA LEU A 73 -3.11 9.06 1.44
C LEU A 73 -4.10 9.83 0.55
N TYR A 74 -4.75 9.13 -0.39
CA TYR A 74 -5.80 9.74 -1.21
C TYR A 74 -7.01 10.16 -0.37
N LEU A 75 -7.51 9.29 0.49
CA LEU A 75 -8.69 9.58 1.32
C LEU A 75 -8.42 10.68 2.34
N SER A 76 -7.26 10.68 3.00
CA SER A 76 -6.82 11.76 3.89
C SER A 76 -6.69 13.09 3.14
N SER A 77 -6.21 13.09 1.89
CA SER A 77 -6.16 14.30 1.06
C SER A 77 -7.55 14.88 0.73
N ARG A 78 -8.61 14.06 0.81
CA ARG A 78 -10.01 14.47 0.70
C ARG A 78 -10.62 14.92 2.03
N GLY A 79 -9.84 14.96 3.11
CA GLY A 79 -10.27 15.38 4.44
C GLY A 79 -11.03 14.30 5.22
N LEU A 80 -10.93 13.03 4.81
CA LEU A 80 -11.50 11.92 5.58
C LEU A 80 -10.59 11.53 6.75
N ASP A 81 -11.21 11.05 7.83
CA ASP A 81 -10.53 10.48 8.99
C ASP A 81 -10.26 8.99 8.70
N VAL A 82 -8.98 8.63 8.53
CA VAL A 82 -8.57 7.32 8.03
C VAL A 82 -7.61 6.66 9.01
N THR A 83 -7.97 5.49 9.50
CA THR A 83 -7.08 4.58 10.24
C THR A 83 -6.56 3.53 9.27
N SER A 84 -5.24 3.32 9.22
CA SER A 84 -4.60 2.36 8.33
C SER A 84 -3.99 1.22 9.14
N ILE A 85 -4.23 -0.03 8.73
CA ILE A 85 -3.62 -1.19 9.40
C ILE A 85 -2.94 -2.12 8.39
N ASP A 86 -1.79 -2.65 8.78
CA ASP A 86 -1.10 -3.72 8.08
C ASP A 86 -0.37 -4.59 9.10
N ILE A 87 -0.23 -5.89 8.82
CA ILE A 87 0.57 -6.79 9.66
C ILE A 87 2.07 -6.53 9.49
N SER A 88 2.46 -5.93 8.36
CA SER A 88 3.82 -5.64 7.97
C SER A 88 4.37 -4.41 8.71
N PRO A 89 5.39 -4.56 9.57
CA PRO A 89 6.02 -3.41 10.23
C PRO A 89 6.70 -2.46 9.22
N GLY A 90 7.30 -3.00 8.14
CA GLY A 90 7.93 -2.18 7.11
C GLY A 90 6.93 -1.33 6.34
N ALA A 91 5.74 -1.87 6.05
CA ALA A 91 4.65 -1.12 5.42
C ALA A 91 4.18 0.05 6.31
N ILE A 92 3.95 -0.20 7.60
CA ILE A 92 3.56 0.84 8.56
C ILE A 92 4.64 1.93 8.68
N GLN A 93 5.91 1.56 8.73
CA GLN A 93 7.01 2.53 8.75
C GLN A 93 7.02 3.41 7.50
N ALA A 94 6.81 2.82 6.32
CA ALA A 94 6.71 3.56 5.07
C ALA A 94 5.50 4.51 5.08
N CYS A 95 4.32 4.05 5.48
CA CYS A 95 3.10 4.86 5.63
C CYS A 95 3.33 6.11 6.47
N ARG A 96 3.94 5.95 7.65
CA ARG A 96 4.27 7.07 8.54
C ARG A 96 5.25 8.05 7.90
N SER A 97 6.28 7.56 7.22
CA SER A 97 7.23 8.43 6.50
C SER A 97 6.60 9.20 5.33
N ARG A 98 5.48 8.69 4.79
CA ARG A 98 4.69 9.34 3.72
C ARG A 98 3.65 10.34 4.26
N GLY A 99 3.52 10.48 5.58
CA GLY A 99 2.65 11.47 6.22
C GLY A 99 1.31 10.92 6.73
N LEU A 100 1.10 9.61 6.77
CA LEU A 100 -0.06 9.02 7.46
C LEU A 100 0.14 9.07 8.97
N THR A 101 -0.79 9.72 9.67
CA THR A 101 -0.70 9.96 11.12
C THR A 101 -1.31 8.85 11.97
N ASP A 102 -2.28 8.11 11.43
CA ASP A 102 -2.94 6.97 12.10
C ASP A 102 -2.69 5.68 11.29
N ALA A 103 -1.48 5.16 11.44
CA ALA A 103 -0.94 3.95 10.82
C ALA A 103 0.02 3.28 11.80
#